data_AF-A0A4Q6APH0-F1
#
_entry.id   AF-A0A4Q6APH0-F1
#
_cell.length_a   1.000
_cell.length_b   1.000
_cell.length_c   1.000
_cell.angle_alpha   90.00
_cell.angle_beta   90.00
_cell.angle_gamma   90.00
#
_symmetry.space_group_name_H-M   'P 1'
#
loop_
_entity.id
_entity.type
_entity.pdbx_description
1 polymer ?
#
loop_
_entity_poly.entity_id
_entity_poly.type
_entity_poly.pdbx_seq_one_letter_code
_entity_poly.pdbx_strand_id
1 'polypeptide(L)'
;MQSLTRTATVDGTEAVLVTIECTTTSGFAGMQLVGNISDLCRDGKERAKTVLENLGFKMGHKRILINFSPAHCRKEGNHFDLPIAISLAALTGTKELAHDPKDWLFADCD
;
A
#
# COMPACT_ATOMS: atom_id res chain seq x y z
N MET A 1 4.46 -14.33 -3.10
CA MET A 1 3.42 -13.62 -3.86
C MET A 1 3.56 -12.14 -3.54
N GLN A 2 3.48 -11.28 -4.56
CA GLN A 2 3.65 -9.84 -4.41
C GLN A 2 2.64 -9.09 -5.28
N SER A 3 2.39 -7.83 -4.94
CA SER A 3 1.62 -6.87 -5.74
C SER A 3 2.37 -5.53 -5.77
N LEU A 4 2.23 -4.81 -6.88
CA LEU A 4 2.89 -3.52 -7.10
C LEU A 4 1.84 -2.48 -7.46
N THR A 5 1.89 -1.33 -6.81
CA THR A 5 1.01 -0.19 -7.06
C THR A 5 1.84 1.08 -7.12
N ARG A 6 1.53 1.99 -8.04
CA ARG A 6 2.22 3.28 -8.16
C ARG A 6 1.38 4.41 -7.59
N THR A 7 2.05 5.32 -6.91
CA THR A 7 1.49 6.54 -6.35
C THR A 7 2.54 7.65 -6.45
N ALA A 8 2.25 8.83 -5.94
CA ALA A 8 3.18 9.94 -5.92
C ALA A 8 3.16 10.59 -4.54
N THR A 9 4.24 11.31 -4.23
CA THR A 9 4.32 12.18 -3.07
C THR A 9 5.00 13.48 -3.47
N VAL A 10 4.93 14.49 -2.62
CA VAL A 10 5.57 15.79 -2.87
C VAL A 10 6.82 15.89 -2.01
N ASP A 11 7.95 16.20 -2.64
CA ASP A 11 9.21 16.51 -1.98
C ASP A 11 9.62 17.95 -2.34
N GLY A 12 9.35 18.89 -1.44
CA GLY A 12 9.47 20.32 -1.71
C GLY A 12 8.54 20.78 -2.82
N THR A 13 9.09 21.04 -4.01
CA THR A 13 8.32 21.48 -5.20
C THR A 13 8.20 20.40 -6.27
N GLU A 14 8.75 19.21 -6.03
CA GLU A 14 8.78 18.12 -7.01
C GLU A 14 7.79 17.02 -6.64
N ALA A 15 7.09 16.49 -7.65
CA ALA A 15 6.33 15.27 -7.50
C ALA A 15 7.26 14.06 -7.70
N VAL A 16 7.38 13.24 -6.66
CA VAL A 16 8.23 12.04 -6.67
C VAL A 16 7.34 10.81 -6.83
N LEU A 17 7.62 10.00 -7.84
CA LEU A 17 6.95 8.73 -8.04
C LEU A 17 7.29 7.79 -6.87
N VAL A 18 6.26 7.21 -6.27
CA VAL A 18 6.37 6.23 -5.19
C VAL A 18 5.82 4.90 -5.66
N THR A 19 6.57 3.82 -5.42
CA THR A 19 6.10 2.45 -5.64
C THR A 19 5.80 1.82 -4.29
N ILE A 20 4.59 1.29 -4.16
CA ILE A 20 4.17 0.46 -3.05
C ILE A 20 4.28 -1.00 -3.51
N GLU A 21 5.14 -1.76 -2.84
CA GLU A 21 5.23 -3.20 -3.00
C GLU A 21 4.65 -3.89 -1.78
N CYS A 22 3.64 -4.75 -1.99
CA CYS A 22 3.01 -5.51 -0.93
C CYS A 22 3.26 -7.00 -1.16
N THR A 23 3.94 -7.65 -0.21
CA THR A 23 4.45 -9.02 -0.34
C THR A 23 4.11 -9.86 0.88
N THR A 24 3.76 -11.13 0.66
CA THR A 24 3.60 -12.12 1.73
C THR A 24 4.95 -12.70 2.12
N THR A 25 5.29 -12.68 3.41
CA THR A 25 6.52 -13.27 3.95
C THR A 25 6.22 -14.40 4.93
N SER A 26 7.24 -15.19 5.28
CA SER A 26 7.12 -16.24 6.31
C SER A 26 7.15 -15.64 7.72
N GLY A 27 6.39 -16.24 8.64
CA GLY A 27 6.39 -15.89 10.06
C GLY A 27 4.98 -15.66 10.61
N PHE A 28 4.92 -15.05 11.79
CA PHE A 28 3.65 -14.76 12.46
C PHE A 28 2.81 -13.72 11.71
N ALA A 29 1.49 -13.87 11.79
CA ALA A 29 0.53 -12.96 11.18
C ALA A 29 0.76 -11.53 11.66
N GLY A 30 0.70 -10.59 10.74
CA GLY A 30 0.95 -9.19 11.02
C GLY A 30 1.25 -8.41 9.74
N MET A 31 1.11 -7.10 9.82
CA MET A 31 1.32 -6.22 8.67
C MET A 31 2.24 -5.07 9.05
N GLN A 32 3.34 -4.94 8.32
CA GLN A 32 4.42 -4.00 8.60
C GLN A 32 4.64 -3.08 7.39
N LEU A 33 4.78 -1.78 7.66
CA LEU A 33 5.12 -0.79 6.64
C LEU A 33 6.55 -0.29 6.84
N VAL A 34 7.29 -0.12 5.73
CA VAL A 34 8.67 0.38 5.68
C VAL A 34 8.86 1.36 4.52
N GLY A 35 9.86 2.25 4.58
CA GLY A 35 10.18 3.18 3.49
C GLY A 35 9.99 4.68 3.80
N ASN A 36 10.51 5.14 4.93
CA ASN A 36 10.46 6.55 5.40
C ASN A 36 9.05 7.17 5.31
N ILE A 37 8.12 6.62 6.09
CA ILE A 37 6.71 7.02 6.09
C ILE A 37 6.34 7.75 7.39
N SER A 38 5.37 8.66 7.29
CA SER A 38 4.75 9.32 8.44
C SER A 38 3.84 8.38 9.24
N ASP A 39 3.51 8.76 10.48
CA ASP A 39 2.57 8.01 11.32
C ASP A 39 1.15 8.03 10.73
N LEU A 40 0.75 9.13 10.10
CA LEU A 40 -0.53 9.22 9.36
C LEU A 40 -0.65 8.15 8.27
N CYS A 41 0.44 7.91 7.54
CA CYS A 41 0.53 6.84 6.55
C CYS A 41 0.53 5.45 7.22
N ARG A 42 1.17 5.28 8.39
CA ARG A 42 1.10 4.02 9.15
C ARG A 42 -0.32 3.69 9.58
N ASP A 43 -1.08 4.67 10.03
CA ASP A 43 -2.48 4.51 10.42
C ASP A 43 -3.38 4.17 9.22
N GLY A 44 -3.00 4.67 8.03
CA GLY A 44 -3.66 4.35 6.76
C GLY A 44 -3.75 2.85 6.47
N LYS A 45 -2.76 2.08 6.93
CA LYS A 45 -2.79 0.61 6.88
C LYS A 45 -4.03 0.05 7.59
N GLU A 46 -4.31 0.48 8.81
CA GLU A 46 -5.42 -0.07 9.58
C GLU A 46 -6.76 0.34 8.97
N ARG A 47 -6.87 1.58 8.44
CA ARG A 47 -8.05 2.02 7.68
C ARG A 47 -8.27 1.17 6.42
N ALA A 48 -7.23 0.96 5.62
CA ALA A 48 -7.29 0.12 4.42
C ALA A 48 -7.69 -1.32 4.76
N LYS A 49 -7.09 -1.90 5.80
CA LYS A 49 -7.41 -3.24 6.28
C LYS A 49 -8.89 -3.34 6.69
N THR A 50 -9.39 -2.44 7.54
CA THR A 50 -10.78 -2.45 8.00
C THR A 50 -11.77 -2.36 6.85
N VAL A 51 -11.52 -1.47 5.87
CA VAL A 51 -12.40 -1.34 4.70
C VAL A 51 -12.40 -2.63 3.88
N LEU A 52 -11.24 -3.22 3.62
CA LEU A 52 -11.16 -4.47 2.85
C LEU A 52 -11.82 -5.65 3.56
N GLU A 53 -11.66 -5.77 4.87
CA GLU A 53 -12.34 -6.79 5.68
C GLU A 53 -13.87 -6.63 5.60
N ASN A 54 -14.39 -5.40 5.65
CA ASN A 54 -15.81 -5.11 5.47
C ASN A 54 -16.32 -5.46 4.06
N LEU A 55 -15.45 -5.39 3.05
CA LEU A 55 -15.75 -5.82 1.68
C LEU A 55 -15.59 -7.34 1.47
N GLY A 56 -15.27 -8.10 2.52
CA GLY A 56 -15.16 -9.55 2.50
C GLY A 56 -13.78 -10.08 2.08
N PHE A 57 -12.76 -9.22 1.99
CA PHE A 57 -11.38 -9.68 1.77
C PHE A 57 -10.84 -10.37 3.03
N LYS A 58 -10.24 -11.54 2.85
CA LYS A 58 -9.63 -12.31 3.95
C LYS A 58 -8.12 -12.11 3.96
N MET A 59 -7.64 -11.31 4.90
CA MET A 59 -6.20 -11.06 5.09
C MET A 59 -5.44 -12.31 5.59
N GLY A 60 -6.16 -13.26 6.19
CA GLY A 60 -5.63 -14.56 6.65
C GLY A 60 -4.54 -14.42 7.73
N HIS A 61 -3.88 -15.53 8.05
CA HIS A 61 -2.75 -15.55 8.99
C HIS A 61 -1.41 -15.25 8.32
N LYS A 62 -1.40 -14.40 7.28
CA LYS A 62 -0.19 -14.11 6.51
C LYS A 62 0.58 -12.96 7.17
N ARG A 63 1.91 -13.03 7.13
CA ARG A 63 2.75 -11.86 7.39
C ARG A 63 2.85 -11.04 6.11
N ILE A 64 2.44 -9.79 6.16
CA ILE A 64 2.43 -8.88 5.01
C ILE A 64 3.45 -7.77 5.24
N LEU A 65 4.34 -7.57 4.28
CA LEU A 65 5.27 -6.44 4.25
C LEU A 65 4.84 -5.49 3.15
N ILE A 66 4.67 -4.21 3.49
CA ILE A 66 4.37 -3.13 2.56
C ILE A 66 5.58 -2.19 2.53
N ASN A 67 6.27 -2.16 1.40
CA ASN A 67 7.45 -1.33 1.18
C ASN A 67 7.13 -0.13 0.31
N PHE A 68 7.54 1.05 0.74
CA PHE A 68 7.44 2.30 -0.02
C PHE A 68 8.82 2.66 -0.57
N SER A 69 8.92 2.80 -1.89
CA SER A 69 10.14 3.22 -2.57
C SER A 69 9.89 4.51 -3.35
N PRO A 70 10.84 5.46 -3.41
CA PRO A 70 12.21 5.37 -2.89
C PRO A 70 12.32 5.77 -1.41
N ALA A 71 13.26 5.19 -0.66
CA ALA A 71 13.35 5.41 0.80
C ALA A 71 13.89 6.79 1.24
N HIS A 72 14.54 7.55 0.35
CA HIS A 72 15.12 8.86 0.69
C HIS A 72 14.06 9.95 0.87
N CYS A 73 12.96 9.87 0.11
CA CYS A 73 11.87 10.83 0.15
C CYS A 73 10.86 10.43 1.23
N ARG A 74 10.42 11.39 2.07
CA ARG A 74 9.48 11.14 3.15
C ARG A 74 8.03 11.10 2.63
N LYS A 75 7.29 10.05 2.98
CA LYS A 75 5.89 9.86 2.55
C LYS A 75 4.96 10.41 3.63
N GLU A 76 4.46 11.61 3.41
CA GLU A 76 3.57 12.33 4.32
C GLU A 76 2.15 12.38 3.77
N GLY A 77 1.15 12.44 4.66
CA GLY A 77 -0.27 12.52 4.28
C GLY A 77 -1.03 11.20 4.30
N ASN A 78 -2.33 11.31 4.03
CA ASN A 78 -3.32 10.21 4.01
C ASN A 78 -3.64 9.71 2.58
N HIS A 79 -3.14 10.38 1.54
CA HIS A 79 -3.37 9.98 0.14
C HIS A 79 -2.84 8.58 -0.21
N PHE A 80 -2.00 8.00 0.65
CA PHE A 80 -1.55 6.62 0.53
C PHE A 80 -2.61 5.56 0.89
N ASP A 81 -3.73 5.94 1.50
CA ASP A 81 -4.77 4.98 1.93
C ASP A 81 -5.30 4.13 0.76
N LEU A 82 -5.65 4.78 -0.35
CA LEU A 82 -6.14 4.10 -1.55
C LEU A 82 -5.09 3.15 -2.17
N PRO A 83 -3.87 3.59 -2.51
CA PRO A 83 -2.88 2.69 -3.10
C PRO A 83 -2.43 1.57 -2.14
N ILE A 84 -2.46 1.78 -0.81
CA ILE A 84 -2.29 0.70 0.17
C ILE A 84 -3.42 -0.32 0.05
N ALA A 85 -4.68 0.13 0.03
CA ALA A 85 -5.84 -0.75 -0.06
C ALA A 85 -5.84 -1.55 -1.37
N ILE A 86 -5.53 -0.91 -2.50
CA ILE A 86 -5.42 -1.59 -3.80
C ILE A 86 -4.32 -2.66 -3.77
N SER A 87 -3.14 -2.34 -3.21
CA SER A 87 -2.05 -3.31 -3.08
C SER A 87 -2.46 -4.51 -2.21
N LEU A 88 -3.12 -4.27 -1.08
CA LEU A 88 -3.61 -5.34 -0.21
C LEU A 88 -4.68 -6.20 -0.89
N ALA A 89 -5.63 -5.57 -1.59
CA ALA A 89 -6.68 -6.25 -2.33
C ALA A 89 -6.10 -7.12 -3.45
N ALA A 90 -5.11 -6.61 -4.19
CA ALA A 90 -4.42 -7.34 -5.24
C ALA A 90 -3.61 -8.53 -4.71
N LEU A 91 -3.00 -8.39 -3.51
CA LEU A 91 -2.24 -9.46 -2.88
C LEU A 91 -3.12 -10.57 -2.28
N THR A 92 -4.28 -10.19 -1.72
CA THR A 92 -5.11 -11.10 -0.90
C THR A 92 -6.41 -11.52 -1.57
N GLY A 93 -6.81 -10.83 -2.63
CA GLY A 93 -8.00 -11.12 -3.42
C GLY A 93 -7.95 -12.51 -4.03
N THR A 94 -9.10 -13.17 -4.05
CA THR A 94 -9.28 -14.48 -4.68
C THR A 94 -9.79 -14.38 -6.12
N LYS A 95 -10.22 -13.18 -6.53
CA LYS A 95 -10.69 -12.90 -7.89
C LYS A 95 -9.53 -12.41 -8.74
N GLU A 96 -9.53 -12.83 -10.00
CA GLU A 96 -8.66 -12.24 -11.02
C GLU A 96 -8.99 -10.75 -11.17
N LEU A 97 -7.93 -9.94 -11.22
CA LEU A 97 -8.08 -8.50 -11.40
C LEU A 97 -8.35 -8.20 -12.87
N ALA A 98 -9.35 -7.37 -13.14
CA ALA A 98 -9.63 -6.91 -14.49
C ALA A 98 -8.48 -6.07 -15.08
N HIS A 99 -7.73 -5.38 -14.21
CA HIS A 99 -6.57 -4.58 -14.56
C HIS A 99 -5.46 -4.77 -13.51
N ASP A 100 -4.20 -4.75 -13.95
CA ASP A 100 -3.06 -4.81 -13.05
C ASP A 100 -2.82 -3.43 -12.41
N PRO A 101 -2.82 -3.31 -11.06
CA PRO A 101 -2.59 -2.04 -10.38
C PRO A 101 -1.27 -1.35 -10.74
N LYS A 102 -0.27 -2.09 -11.21
CA LYS A 102 1.02 -1.53 -11.62
C LYS A 102 0.92 -0.60 -12.83
N ASP A 103 -0.16 -0.74 -13.60
CA ASP A 103 -0.41 0.04 -14.82
C ASP A 103 -1.07 1.39 -14.52
N TRP A 104 -1.43 1.64 -13.26
CA TRP A 104 -2.15 2.83 -12.81
C TRP A 104 -1.29 3.68 -11.87
N LEU A 105 -1.47 5.00 -11.92
CA LEU A 105 -0.90 5.95 -10.97
C LEU A 105 -2.03 6.53 -10.10
N PHE A 106 -1.99 6.24 -8.81
CA PHE A 106 -2.91 6.81 -7.83
C PHE A 106 -2.24 7.99 -7.16
N ALA A 107 -2.58 9.21 -7.56
CA ALA A 107 -2.05 10.43 -6.94
C ALA A 107 -3.21 11.30 -6.51
N ASP A 108 -3.09 11.86 -5.30
CA ASP A 108 -3.97 12.88 -4.76
C ASP A 108 -3.14 14.12 -4.43
N CYS A 109 -3.74 15.30 -4.50
CA CYS A 109 -3.07 16.60 -4.36
C CYS A 109 -3.31 17.28 -3.00
N ASP A 110 -3.92 16.58 -2.05
CA ASP A 110 -4.13 17.06 -0.67
C ASP A 110 -2.82 17.27 0.12
#